data_AF-A0A4R2HSJ9-F1
#
_entry.id   AF-A0A4R2HSJ9-F1
#
_cell.length_a   1.000
_cell.length_b   1.000
_cell.length_c   1.000
_cell.angle_alpha   90.00
_cell.angle_beta   90.00
_cell.angle_gamma   90.00
#
_symmetry.space_group_name_H-M   'P 1'
#
loop_
_entity.id
_entity.type
_entity.pdbx_description
1 polymer ?
#
loop_
_entity_poly.entity_id
_entity_poly.type
_entity_poly.pdbx_seq_one_letter_code
_entity_poly.pdbx_strand_id
1 'polypeptide(L)'
;MDPDSNDVHGGDVNLSDHAILVADDLSDQERTLLELTATPAATLLGAVSMILRTTLFGEDPAVWVDMWQARPDLARVEWMDGPELPSVVAHLAAKDYDGTIEGVPGLRVTSCDDTSAKMHWLGSPTPVELHLTRQLS
;
A
#
# COMPACT_ATOMS: atom_id res chain seq x y z
N MET A 1 -50.42 46.61 -17.24
CA MET A 1 -50.37 45.14 -17.17
C MET A 1 -49.13 44.74 -17.91
N ASP A 2 -48.15 44.38 -17.09
CA ASP A 2 -46.93 43.60 -17.26
C ASP A 2 -46.00 43.84 -18.47
N PRO A 3 -44.71 44.15 -18.20
CA PRO A 3 -43.64 44.25 -19.19
C PRO A 3 -42.99 42.88 -19.42
N ASP A 4 -42.65 42.56 -20.67
CA ASP A 4 -41.96 41.32 -21.00
C ASP A 4 -40.64 41.60 -21.72
N SER A 5 -39.66 40.75 -21.40
CA SER A 5 -38.30 40.61 -21.95
C SER A 5 -37.20 41.52 -21.42
N ASN A 6 -36.87 41.24 -20.16
CA ASN A 6 -35.58 40.69 -19.71
C ASN A 6 -34.32 40.90 -20.58
N ASP A 7 -33.42 41.69 -20.01
CA ASP A 7 -31.96 41.59 -19.96
C ASP A 7 -31.27 40.46 -20.74
N VAL A 8 -30.48 40.88 -21.72
CA VAL A 8 -29.37 40.08 -22.28
C VAL A 8 -28.20 40.21 -21.30
N HIS A 9 -28.16 39.35 -20.27
CA HIS A 9 -26.93 39.12 -19.49
C HIS A 9 -26.25 37.87 -20.01
N GLY A 10 -25.01 38.07 -20.48
CA GLY A 10 -24.14 37.03 -21.01
C GLY A 10 -24.10 35.82 -20.08
N GLY A 11 -24.29 34.66 -20.70
CA GLY A 11 -24.53 33.39 -20.04
C GLY A 11 -23.49 33.04 -19.00
N ASP A 12 -24.00 32.35 -17.99
CA ASP A 12 -23.28 31.59 -16.99
C ASP A 12 -22.02 30.95 -17.56
N VAL A 13 -20.90 31.22 -16.90
CA VAL A 13 -19.71 30.38 -17.05
C VAL A 13 -20.09 29.02 -16.50
N ASN A 14 -20.63 28.17 -17.38
CA ASN A 14 -20.93 26.78 -17.10
C ASN A 14 -19.61 26.12 -16.73
N LEU A 15 -19.45 25.78 -15.44
CA LEU A 15 -18.34 25.04 -14.83
C LEU A 15 -18.29 23.58 -15.34
N SER A 16 -18.37 23.40 -16.66
CA SER A 16 -18.22 22.15 -17.39
C SER A 16 -16.76 21.87 -17.75
N ASP A 17 -15.81 22.29 -16.92
CA ASP A 17 -14.38 22.21 -17.27
C ASP A 17 -13.55 21.31 -16.34
N HIS A 18 -14.22 20.41 -15.63
CA HIS A 18 -13.62 19.14 -15.21
C HIS A 18 -14.37 17.97 -15.87
N ALA A 19 -14.58 18.11 -17.17
CA ALA A 19 -14.70 16.95 -18.03
C ALA A 19 -13.50 16.06 -17.76
N ILE A 20 -13.78 14.89 -17.20
CA ILE A 20 -12.90 13.73 -17.06
C ILE A 20 -12.15 13.60 -18.39
N LEU A 21 -10.88 14.04 -18.42
CA LEU A 21 -10.06 13.99 -19.61
C LEU A 21 -9.67 12.53 -19.84
N VAL A 22 -10.48 11.89 -20.70
CA VAL A 22 -10.12 10.94 -21.74
C VAL A 22 -9.32 9.73 -21.26
N ALA A 23 -10.06 8.72 -20.80
CA ALA A 23 -9.59 7.36 -20.64
C ALA A 23 -9.48 6.63 -22.01
N ASP A 24 -8.69 7.13 -22.97
CA ASP A 24 -8.59 6.41 -24.26
C ASP A 24 -7.29 6.49 -25.08
N ASP A 25 -6.14 6.88 -24.50
CA ASP A 25 -4.85 6.70 -25.20
C ASP A 25 -3.70 6.41 -24.22
N LEU A 26 -3.93 5.45 -23.32
CA LEU A 26 -2.81 4.85 -22.59
C LEU A 26 -1.95 4.10 -23.60
N SER A 27 -0.64 4.39 -23.65
CA SER A 27 0.31 3.57 -24.41
C SER A 27 0.27 2.11 -23.94
N ASP A 28 0.67 1.16 -24.77
CA ASP A 28 0.70 -0.26 -24.36
C ASP A 28 1.56 -0.49 -23.10
N GLN A 29 2.57 0.36 -22.89
CA GLN A 29 3.38 0.39 -21.68
C GLN A 29 2.59 0.91 -20.46
N GLU A 30 1.82 1.97 -20.61
CA GLU A 30 0.94 2.49 -19.54
C GLU A 30 -0.23 1.55 -19.25
N ARG A 31 -0.81 0.92 -20.28
CA ARG A 31 -1.78 -0.17 -20.12
C ARG A 31 -1.15 -1.34 -19.39
N THR A 32 0.05 -1.77 -19.76
CA THR A 32 0.77 -2.85 -19.04
C THR A 32 1.04 -2.47 -17.58
N LEU A 33 1.37 -1.20 -17.30
CA LEU A 33 1.58 -0.69 -15.94
C LEU A 33 0.28 -0.62 -15.12
N LEU A 34 -0.87 -0.41 -15.77
CA LEU A 34 -2.20 -0.37 -15.13
C LEU A 34 -2.86 -1.75 -15.02
N GLU A 35 -2.61 -2.63 -15.99
CA GLU A 35 -3.00 -4.04 -16.03
C GLU A 35 -2.15 -4.93 -15.10
N LEU A 36 -1.11 -4.35 -14.47
CA LEU A 36 -0.59 -4.81 -13.19
C LEU A 36 -1.72 -4.71 -12.15
N THR A 37 -2.71 -5.60 -12.26
CA THR A 37 -3.43 -6.12 -11.12
C THR A 37 -2.38 -6.35 -10.05
N ALA A 38 -2.49 -5.62 -8.93
CA ALA A 38 -1.49 -5.69 -7.88
C ALA A 38 -1.28 -7.17 -7.58
N THR A 39 -0.09 -7.67 -7.92
CA THR A 39 0.23 -9.07 -7.68
C THR A 39 0.03 -9.32 -6.19
N PRO A 40 -0.34 -10.54 -5.76
CA PRO A 40 -0.49 -10.81 -4.33
C PRO A 40 0.69 -10.28 -3.49
N ALA A 41 1.92 -10.38 -4.00
CA ALA A 41 3.09 -9.79 -3.35
C ALA A 41 3.08 -8.25 -3.32
N ALA A 42 2.68 -7.57 -4.40
CA ALA A 42 2.54 -6.12 -4.40
C ALA A 42 1.43 -5.64 -3.43
N THR A 43 0.30 -6.35 -3.38
CA THR A 43 -0.77 -6.08 -2.40
C THR A 43 -0.26 -6.25 -0.97
N LEU A 44 0.46 -7.34 -0.70
CA LEU A 44 1.06 -7.59 0.62
C LEU A 44 2.06 -6.48 0.99
N LEU A 45 2.96 -6.10 0.09
CA LEU A 45 3.91 -5.02 0.36
C LEU A 45 3.21 -3.68 0.62
N GLY A 46 2.11 -3.38 -0.08
CA GLY A 46 1.29 -2.20 0.18
C GLY A 46 0.73 -2.19 1.62
N ALA A 47 0.16 -3.30 2.07
CA ALA A 47 -0.36 -3.44 3.43
C ALA A 47 0.74 -3.37 4.50
N VAL A 48 1.85 -4.06 4.28
CA VAL A 48 3.04 -4.02 5.16
C VAL A 48 3.57 -2.60 5.25
N SER A 49 3.77 -1.92 4.12
CA SER A 49 4.26 -0.54 4.08
C SER A 49 3.35 0.42 4.84
N MET A 50 2.03 0.29 4.69
CA MET A 50 1.07 1.12 5.41
C MET A 50 1.16 0.93 6.93
N ILE A 51 1.20 -0.32 7.41
CA ILE A 51 1.30 -0.61 8.85
C ILE A 51 2.61 -0.11 9.41
N LEU A 52 3.71 -0.45 8.74
CA LEU A 52 5.04 -0.01 9.16
C LEU A 52 5.03 1.51 9.27
N ARG A 53 4.73 2.24 8.18
CA ARG A 53 4.68 3.72 8.10
C ARG A 53 3.82 4.40 9.17
N THR A 54 2.70 3.81 9.53
CA THR A 54 1.77 4.43 10.50
C THR A 54 2.07 4.06 11.96
N THR A 55 2.69 2.91 12.21
CA THR A 55 2.94 2.43 13.59
C THR A 55 4.36 2.71 14.07
N LEU A 56 5.37 2.55 13.20
CA LEU A 56 6.78 2.63 13.57
C LEU A 56 7.48 3.90 13.06
N PHE A 57 6.91 4.63 12.08
CA PHE A 57 7.52 5.83 11.47
C PHE A 57 6.85 7.14 11.89
N GLY A 58 5.93 7.11 12.85
CA GLY A 58 5.14 8.28 13.24
C GLY A 58 5.99 9.49 13.67
N GLU A 59 7.22 9.26 14.16
CA GLU A 59 8.08 10.33 14.68
C GLU A 59 9.33 10.61 13.83
N ASP A 60 9.87 9.65 13.06
CA ASP A 60 10.99 9.88 12.13
C ASP A 60 10.96 8.94 10.91
N PRO A 61 10.31 9.34 9.81
CA PRO A 61 10.21 8.52 8.60
C PRO A 61 11.49 8.45 7.77
N ALA A 62 12.55 9.20 8.10
CA ALA A 62 13.73 9.39 7.24
C ALA A 62 14.92 8.47 7.56
N VAL A 63 14.86 7.69 8.64
CA VAL A 63 16.08 7.04 9.20
C VAL A 63 16.35 5.63 8.67
N TRP A 64 15.34 4.92 8.16
CA TRP A 64 15.54 3.56 7.64
C TRP A 64 15.69 3.54 6.11
N VAL A 65 16.67 2.79 5.62
CA VAL A 65 16.76 2.47 4.19
C VAL A 65 15.95 1.20 3.97
N ASP A 66 14.74 1.30 3.45
CA ASP A 66 13.87 0.17 3.19
C ASP A 66 13.94 -0.27 1.71
N MET A 67 14.52 -1.43 1.45
CA MET A 67 14.50 -2.06 0.13
C MET A 67 13.31 -3.02 0.04
N TRP A 68 12.43 -2.76 -0.94
CA TRP A 68 11.23 -3.55 -1.20
C TRP A 68 11.39 -4.32 -2.51
N GLN A 69 11.12 -5.62 -2.49
CA GLN A 69 11.12 -6.44 -3.69
C GLN A 69 9.87 -7.30 -3.73
N ALA A 70 9.22 -7.35 -4.89
CA ALA A 70 8.10 -8.24 -5.17
C ALA A 70 8.46 -9.19 -6.31
N ARG A 71 8.21 -10.48 -6.08
CA ARG A 71 8.02 -11.52 -7.08
C ARG A 71 6.62 -12.09 -6.89
N PRO A 72 6.02 -12.80 -7.87
CA PRO A 72 4.62 -13.22 -7.78
C PRO A 72 4.21 -13.92 -6.48
N ASP A 73 5.13 -14.67 -5.86
CA ASP A 73 4.96 -15.49 -4.66
C ASP A 73 5.83 -15.05 -3.47
N LEU A 74 6.62 -13.99 -3.62
CA LEU A 74 7.59 -13.53 -2.61
C LEU A 74 7.59 -12.01 -2.50
N ALA A 75 7.42 -11.54 -1.27
CA ALA A 75 7.60 -10.16 -0.86
C ALA A 75 8.86 -10.09 0.02
N ARG A 76 9.76 -9.14 -0.20
CA ARG A 76 10.93 -8.92 0.67
C ARG A 76 10.98 -7.47 1.11
N VAL A 77 11.22 -7.28 2.40
CA VAL A 77 11.50 -6.00 3.03
C VAL A 77 12.81 -6.12 3.78
N GLU A 78 13.73 -5.23 3.47
CA GLU A 78 15.05 -5.19 4.09
C GLU A 78 15.36 -3.79 4.56
N TRP A 79 15.90 -3.65 5.76
CA TRP A 79 16.30 -2.36 6.31
C TRP A 79 17.62 -2.40 7.07
N MET A 80 18.30 -1.26 7.08
CA MET A 80 19.49 -0.98 7.86
C MET A 80 19.17 0.09 8.89
N ASP A 81 19.58 -0.16 10.13
CA ASP A 81 19.24 0.65 11.30
C ASP A 81 17.72 0.79 11.51
N GLY A 82 17.27 1.06 12.75
CA GLY A 82 15.83 1.10 13.07
C GLY A 82 15.32 -0.12 13.85
N PRO A 83 14.01 -0.43 13.79
CA PRO A 83 13.33 -1.28 14.78
C PRO A 83 13.84 -2.71 14.77
N GLU A 84 13.84 -3.32 15.96
CA GLU A 84 14.18 -4.73 16.13
C GLU A 84 13.18 -5.62 15.41
N LEU A 85 13.67 -6.71 14.85
CA LEU A 85 12.87 -7.61 14.04
C LEU A 85 11.66 -8.19 14.78
N PRO A 86 11.76 -8.63 16.06
CA PRO A 86 10.60 -9.10 16.80
C PRO A 86 9.51 -8.04 16.96
N SER A 87 9.88 -6.76 17.07
CA SER A 87 8.93 -5.64 17.15
C SER A 87 8.19 -5.47 15.83
N VAL A 88 8.93 -5.45 14.71
CA VAL A 88 8.34 -5.37 13.35
C VAL A 88 7.37 -6.54 13.11
N VAL A 89 7.80 -7.76 13.42
CA VAL A 89 6.96 -8.96 13.29
C VAL A 89 5.70 -8.86 14.15
N ALA A 90 5.81 -8.32 15.37
CA ALA A 90 4.68 -8.13 16.26
C ALA A 90 3.64 -7.12 15.73
N HIS A 91 4.06 -6.09 15.00
CA HIS A 91 3.13 -5.15 14.35
C HIS A 91 2.50 -5.71 13.08
N LEU A 92 3.20 -6.59 12.36
CA LEU A 92 2.73 -7.15 11.10
C LEU A 92 1.82 -8.37 11.27
N ALA A 93 2.09 -9.23 12.25
CA ALA A 93 1.31 -10.44 12.48
C ALA A 93 -0.16 -10.09 12.77
N ALA A 94 -1.08 -10.76 12.08
CA ALA A 94 -2.51 -10.54 12.32
C ALA A 94 -2.89 -10.95 13.75
N LYS A 95 -3.60 -10.07 14.45
CA LYS A 95 -4.11 -10.33 15.80
C LYS A 95 -5.57 -9.92 15.87
N ASP A 96 -6.37 -10.70 16.58
CA ASP A 96 -7.76 -10.39 16.89
C ASP A 96 -7.82 -9.80 18.31
N TYR A 97 -8.24 -8.54 18.38
CA TYR A 97 -8.50 -7.82 19.61
C TYR A 97 -9.97 -7.44 19.66
N ASP A 98 -10.76 -8.25 20.38
CA ASP A 98 -12.19 -8.02 20.63
C ASP A 98 -13.00 -7.69 19.36
N GLY A 99 -12.78 -8.45 18.29
CA GLY A 99 -13.47 -8.28 17.01
C GLY A 99 -12.86 -7.24 16.07
N THR A 100 -11.75 -6.61 16.47
CA THR A 100 -10.93 -5.75 15.60
C THR A 100 -9.65 -6.48 15.22
N ILE A 101 -9.39 -6.60 13.91
CA ILE A 101 -8.15 -7.16 13.41
C ILE A 101 -7.09 -6.07 13.33
N GLU A 102 -5.98 -6.26 14.05
CA GLU A 102 -4.75 -5.47 13.90
C GLU A 102 -3.71 -6.25 13.07
N GLY A 103 -2.73 -5.52 12.54
CA GLY A 103 -1.69 -6.07 11.66
C GLY A 103 -2.20 -6.36 10.24
N VAL A 104 -1.47 -7.22 9.51
CA VAL A 104 -1.86 -7.63 8.15
C VAL A 104 -2.80 -8.84 8.25
N PRO A 105 -4.08 -8.74 7.85
CA PRO A 105 -5.00 -9.87 7.87
C PRO A 105 -4.46 -11.08 7.09
N GLY A 106 -4.55 -12.27 7.70
CA GLY A 106 -4.08 -13.51 7.09
C GLY A 106 -2.55 -13.70 7.06
N LEU A 107 -1.76 -12.76 7.59
CA LEU A 107 -0.31 -12.92 7.73
C LEU A 107 0.04 -13.71 8.99
N ARG A 108 0.90 -14.72 8.86
CA ARG A 108 1.30 -15.64 9.95
C ARG A 108 2.80 -15.77 10.02
N VAL A 109 3.36 -15.69 11.23
CA VAL A 109 4.80 -15.90 11.46
C VAL A 109 5.14 -17.37 11.27
N THR A 110 6.17 -17.67 10.47
CA THR A 110 6.69 -19.03 10.31
C THR A 110 8.05 -19.20 10.99
N SER A 111 8.89 -18.17 10.95
CA SER A 111 10.16 -18.11 11.69
C SER A 111 10.53 -16.66 11.99
N CYS A 112 11.21 -16.44 13.11
CA CYS A 112 11.75 -15.15 13.49
C CYS A 112 12.99 -15.36 14.34
N ASP A 113 14.10 -14.73 13.95
CA ASP A 113 15.30 -14.53 14.77
C ASP A 113 15.57 -13.02 14.92
N ASP A 114 16.77 -12.65 15.35
CA ASP A 114 17.14 -11.25 15.60
C ASP A 114 17.34 -10.43 14.30
N THR A 115 17.60 -11.09 13.17
CA THR A 115 18.02 -10.50 11.89
C THR A 115 17.15 -10.90 10.70
N SER A 116 16.47 -12.04 10.76
CA SER A 116 15.65 -12.58 9.69
C SER A 116 14.32 -13.15 10.19
N ALA A 117 13.25 -12.89 9.44
CA ALA A 117 11.94 -13.45 9.71
C ALA A 117 11.26 -13.84 8.41
N LYS A 118 10.49 -14.93 8.48
CA LYS A 118 9.61 -15.37 7.41
C LYS A 118 8.18 -15.39 7.91
N MET A 119 7.27 -14.93 7.05
CA MET A 119 5.84 -14.94 7.31
C MET A 119 5.11 -15.45 6.07
N HIS A 120 3.99 -16.15 6.26
CA HIS A 120 3.12 -16.62 5.17
C HIS A 120 1.84 -15.80 5.15
N TRP A 121 1.50 -15.26 3.98
CA TRP A 121 0.27 -14.53 3.76
C TRP A 121 -0.76 -15.37 3.03
N LEU A 122 -1.93 -15.50 3.65
CA LEU A 122 -3.05 -16.32 3.16
C LEU A 122 -4.24 -15.45 2.67
N GLY A 123 -4.01 -14.17 2.41
CA GLY A 123 -5.04 -13.23 1.94
C GLY A 123 -5.37 -13.32 0.45
N SER A 124 -4.75 -14.25 -0.27
CA SER A 124 -4.91 -14.47 -1.71
C SER A 124 -4.97 -15.98 -2.02
N PRO A 125 -5.61 -16.41 -3.12
CA PRO A 125 -5.59 -17.81 -3.58
C PRO A 125 -4.18 -18.35 -3.80
N THR A 126 -3.24 -17.48 -4.19
CA THR A 126 -1.81 -17.78 -4.25
C THR A 126 -1.17 -17.28 -2.96
N PRO A 127 -0.67 -18.18 -2.08
CA PRO A 127 0.07 -17.78 -0.89
C PRO A 127 1.32 -17.00 -1.26
N VAL A 128 1.68 -16.03 -0.41
CA VAL A 128 2.90 -15.22 -0.58
C VAL A 128 3.76 -15.38 0.65
N GLU A 129 5.05 -15.63 0.45
CA GLU A 129 6.04 -15.58 1.53
C GLU A 129 6.55 -14.13 1.68
N LEU A 130 6.58 -13.63 2.92
CA LEU A 130 7.20 -12.36 3.26
C LEU A 130 8.53 -12.64 3.95
N HIS A 131 9.62 -12.12 3.38
CA HIS A 131 10.95 -12.11 3.97
C HIS A 131 11.23 -10.74 4.57
N LEU A 132 11.56 -10.73 5.85
CA LEU A 132 12.02 -9.56 6.55
C LEU A 132 13.50 -9.75 6.89
N THR A 133 14.31 -8.75 6.63
CA THR A 133 15.74 -8.78 6.95
C THR A 133 16.17 -7.45 7.56
N ARG A 134 16.72 -7.52 8.78
CA ARG A 134 17.36 -6.38 9.44
C ARG A 134 18.87 -6.53 9.32
N GLN A 135 19.51 -5.60 8.62
CA GLN A 135 20.96 -5.53 8.57
C GLN A 135 21.49 -4.84 9.83
N LEU A 136 22.42 -5.51 10.53
CA LEU A 136 23.18 -4.93 11.63
C LEU A 136 24.47 -4.33 11.05
N SER A 137 24.72 -3.06 11.38
CA SER A 137 25.94 -2.33 11.00
C SER A 137 27.15 -2.71 11.85
#